data_AF-A0A4R5GZJ3-F1
#
_entry.id   AF-A0A4R5GZJ3-F1
#
_cell.length_a   1.000
_cell.length_b   1.000
_cell.length_c   1.000
_cell.angle_alpha   90.00
_cell.angle_beta   90.00
_cell.angle_gamma   90.00
#
_symmetry.space_group_name_H-M   'P 1'
#
loop_
_entity.id
_entity.type
_entity.pdbx_description
1 polymer ?
#
loop_
_entity_poly.entity_id
_entity_poly.type
_entity_poly.pdbx_seq_one_letter_code
_entity_poly.pdbx_strand_id
1 'polypeptide(L)' 'MSSINVAASIATVRVDLDNWTGLRCTDMFTLLKVNNDWKIMNKVFHLHA' A
#
# COMPACT_ATOMS: atom_id res chain seq x y z
N MET A 1 -12.05 1.07 -1.53
CA MET A 1 -11.63 2.48 -1.62
C MET A 1 -10.16 2.56 -1.20
N SER A 2 -9.27 2.85 -2.15
CA SER A 2 -7.84 3.05 -1.86
C SER A 2 -7.63 4.33 -1.05
N SER A 3 -6.62 4.34 -0.16
CA SER A 3 -6.36 5.48 0.73
C SER A 3 -4.87 5.70 0.94
N ILE A 4 -4.47 6.96 1.14
CA ILE A 4 -3.10 7.35 1.48
C ILE A 4 -3.16 8.22 2.74
N ASN A 5 -2.35 7.90 3.74
CA ASN A 5 -2.10 8.75 4.91
C ASN A 5 -0.61 9.07 4.98
N VAL A 6 -0.27 10.35 5.13
CA VAL A 6 1.12 10.84 5.17
C VAL A 6 1.35 11.58 6.47
N ALA A 7 2.42 11.21 7.19
CA ALA A 7 2.90 11.87 8.39
C ALA A 7 4.40 12.16 8.24
N ALA A 8 4.74 13.40 7.87
CA ALA A 8 6.10 13.84 7.58
C ALA A 8 6.79 12.94 6.52
N SER A 9 7.78 12.16 6.93
CA SER A 9 8.54 11.24 6.06
C SER A 9 7.96 9.83 5.99
N ILE A 10 6.83 9.56 6.64
CA ILE A 10 6.19 8.24 6.68
C ILE A 10 4.85 8.30 5.94
N ALA A 11 4.50 7.23 5.23
CA ALA A 11 3.17 7.06 4.67
C ALA A 11 2.63 5.65 4.87
N THR A 12 1.31 5.53 5.02
CA THR A 12 0.57 4.27 4.89
C THR A 12 -0.35 4.35 3.67
N VAL A 13 -0.31 3.31 2.83
CA VAL A 13 -1.06 3.27 1.57
C VAL A 13 -1.87 1.99 1.54
N ARG A 14 -3.19 2.10 1.38
CA ARG A 14 -4.10 0.99 1.07
C ARG A 14 -4.39 0.98 -0.42
N VAL A 15 -4.22 -0.17 -1.05
CA VAL A 15 -4.59 -0.40 -2.45
C VAL A 15 -5.58 -1.55 -2.49
N ASP A 16 -6.77 -1.31 -3.02
CA ASP A 16 -7.70 -2.39 -3.37
C ASP A 16 -7.48 -2.78 -4.84
N LEU A 17 -7.27 -4.06 -5.07
CA LEU A 17 -7.01 -4.67 -6.37
C LEU A 17 -8.19 -5.58 -6.72
N ASP A 18 -8.90 -5.26 -7.79
CA ASP A 18 -9.96 -6.09 -8.36
C ASP A 18 -9.47 -6.76 -9.64
N ASN A 19 -9.83 -8.04 -9.82
CA ASN A 19 -9.46 -8.87 -10.97
C ASN A 19 -7.94 -8.96 -11.23
N TRP A 20 -7.13 -8.88 -10.18
CA TRP A 20 -5.69 -9.11 -10.27
C TRP A 20 -5.44 -10.61 -10.39
N THR A 21 -5.10 -11.08 -11.59
CA THR A 21 -4.98 -12.52 -11.92
C THR A 21 -6.23 -13.33 -11.56
N GLY A 22 -7.42 -12.73 -11.68
CA GLY A 22 -8.69 -13.35 -11.28
C GLY A 22 -8.99 -13.30 -9.78
N LEU A 23 -8.14 -12.62 -8.99
CA LEU A 23 -8.27 -12.49 -7.54
C LEU A 23 -8.63 -11.06 -7.16
N ARG A 24 -9.32 -10.92 -6.03
CA ARG A 24 -9.50 -9.63 -5.36
C ARG A 24 -8.61 -9.60 -4.12
N CYS A 25 -7.80 -8.56 -3.96
CA CYS A 25 -6.97 -8.40 -2.75
C CYS A 25 -6.94 -6.95 -2.28
N THR A 26 -6.66 -6.76 -0.99
CA THR A 26 -6.33 -5.46 -0.40
C THR A 26 -4.89 -5.51 0.09
N ASP A 27 -4.04 -4.67 -0.48
CA ASP A 27 -2.67 -4.46 -0.03
C ASP A 27 -2.61 -3.26 0.93
N MET A 28 -1.76 -3.36 1.96
CA MET A 28 -1.32 -2.21 2.76
C MET A 28 0.20 -2.11 2.73
N PHE A 29 0.68 -0.91 2.45
CA PHE A 29 2.09 -0.57 2.43
C PHE A 29 2.42 0.41 3.54
N THR A 30 3.61 0.27 4.13
CA THR A 30 4.28 1.35 4.86
C THR A 30 5.43 1.87 4.01
N LEU A 31 5.59 3.19 3.94
CA LEU A 31 6.61 3.84 3.15
C LEU A 31 7.42 4.82 4.00
N LEU A 32 8.69 4.97 3.65
CA LEU A 32 9.61 5.96 4.21
C LEU A 32 10.17 6.81 3.06
N LYS A 33 10.20 8.13 3.25
CA LYS A 33 10.82 9.08 2.32
C LYS A 33 12.32 9.16 2.60
N VAL A 34 13.14 8.69 1.66
CA VAL A 34 14.61 8.68 1.73
C VAL A 34 15.16 9.42 0.52
N ASN A 35 16.03 10.42 0.73
CA ASN A 35 16.61 11.23 -0.34
C ASN A 35 15.56 11.83 -1.30
N ASN A 36 14.46 12.33 -0.73
CA ASN A 36 13.30 12.87 -1.44
C ASN A 36 12.44 11.86 -2.23
N ASP A 37 12.74 10.56 -2.17
CA ASP A 37 11.98 9.49 -2.80
C ASP A 37 11.21 8.65 -1.78
N TRP A 38 9.98 8.28 -2.10
CA TRP A 38 9.23 7.29 -1.32
C TRP A 38 9.73 5.87 -1.63
N LYS A 39 10.08 5.12 -0.59
CA LYS A 39 10.47 3.71 -0.67
C LYS A 39 9.46 2.86 0.12
N ILE A 40 9.09 1.71 -0.43
CA ILE A 40 8.23 0.74 0.25
C ILE A 40 9.07 0.01 1.30
N MET A 41 8.67 0.09 2.56
CA MET A 41 9.36 -0.55 3.68
C MET A 41 8.72 -1.88 4.06
N ASN A 42 7.40 -1.99 3.88
CA ASN A 42 6.67 -3.22 4.12
C ASN A 42 5.44 -3.32 3.22
N LYS A 43 5.02 -4.57 2.97
CA LYS A 43 3.75 -4.92 2.32
C LYS A 43 3.09 -6.02 3.14
N VAL A 44 1.84 -5.82 3.52
CA VAL A 44 0.92 -6.88 3.97
C VAL A 44 -0.28 -6.89 3.04
N PHE A 45 -0.96 -8.02 2.93
CA PHE A 45 -2.14 -8.13 2.07
C PHE A 45 -3.20 -9.06 2.64
N HIS A 46 -4.44 -8.83 2.21
CA HIS A 46 -5.57 -9.73 2.42
C HIS A 46 -6.12 -10.17 1.07
N LEU A 47 -6.20 -11.49 0.85
CA LEU A 47 -6.85 -12.09 -0.30
C LEU A 47 -8.34 -12.26 0.01
N HIS A 48 -9.21 -11.65 -0.80
CA HIS A 48 -10.66 -11.78 -0.66
C HIS A 48 -11.13 -12.99 -1.46
N ALA A 49 -11.82 -13.92 -0.79
CA ALA A 49 -12.55 -15.03 -1.40
C ALA A 49 -13.94 -14.61 -1.87
#